data_AF-A0A8J7Q254-F1
#
_entry.id   AF-A0A8J7Q254-F1
#
_cell.length_a   1.000
_cell.length_b   1.000
_cell.length_c   1.000
_cell.angle_alpha   90.00
_cell.angle_beta   90.00
_cell.angle_gamma   90.00
#
_symmetry.space_group_name_H-M   'P 1'
#
loop_
_entity.id
_entity.type
_entity.pdbx_description
1 polymer ?
#
loop_
_entity_poly.entity_id
_entity_poly.type
_entity_poly.pdbx_seq_one_letter_code
_entity_poly.pdbx_strand_id
1 'polypeptide(L)'
;MSVEVDRRGPVTVVVLDRPRVRNAVDAAHAAALTEAFEAFDADDDAAVAVLHGRGGHFCAGADLKAVASGEVRVGAPGQGPAAMGPTRMLLG
;
A
#
# COMPACT_ATOMS: atom_id res chain seq x y z
N MET A 1 0.13 -12.17 5.75
CA MET A 1 -0.56 -10.86 5.91
C MET A 1 -0.72 -10.26 4.53
N SER A 2 -1.58 -9.25 4.33
CA SER A 2 -1.79 -8.68 3.00
C SER A 2 -0.65 -7.72 2.60
N VAL A 3 -0.06 -7.02 3.57
CA VAL A 3 1.15 -6.20 3.46
C VAL A 3 2.17 -6.74 4.48
N GLU A 4 3.45 -6.75 4.11
CA GLU A 4 4.57 -7.13 4.99
C GLU A 4 5.54 -5.96 5.10
N VAL A 5 6.15 -5.78 6.27
CA VAL A 5 7.10 -4.70 6.54
C VAL A 5 8.38 -5.30 7.13
N ASP A 6 9.52 -5.03 6.50
CA ASP A 6 10.86 -5.47 6.91
C ASP A 6 11.76 -4.25 7.11
N ARG A 7 12.30 -4.07 8.32
CA ARG A 7 13.16 -2.93 8.68
C ARG A 7 14.63 -3.32 8.65
N ARG A 8 15.42 -2.58 7.88
CA ARG A 8 16.85 -2.81 7.63
C ARG A 8 17.64 -1.55 7.95
N GLY A 9 17.93 -1.34 9.23
CA GLY A 9 18.49 -0.07 9.71
C GLY A 9 17.53 1.08 9.33
N PRO A 10 18.01 2.14 8.66
CA PRO A 10 17.17 3.29 8.31
C PRO A 10 16.25 3.04 7.09
N VAL A 11 16.23 1.82 6.54
CA VAL A 11 15.40 1.48 5.36
C VAL A 11 14.23 0.60 5.79
N THR A 12 13.01 1.05 5.47
CA THR A 12 11.77 0.28 5.66
C THR A 12 11.32 -0.30 4.33
N VAL A 13 11.29 -1.63 4.22
CA VAL A 13 10.84 -2.33 3.01
C VAL A 13 9.38 -2.75 3.21
N VAL A 14 8.48 -2.14 2.44
CA VAL A 14 7.04 -2.43 2.44
C VAL A 14 6.71 -3.31 1.22
N VAL A 15 6.09 -4.47 1.48
CA VAL A 15 5.83 -5.48 0.46
C VAL A 15 4.33 -5.70 0.27
N LEU A 16 3.86 -5.56 -0.97
CA LEU A 16 2.53 -6.01 -1.38
C LEU A 16 2.54 -7.54 -1.47
N ASP A 17 1.83 -8.23 -0.57
CA ASP A 17 1.80 -9.69 -0.48
C ASP A 17 0.41 -10.27 -0.79
N ARG A 18 -0.06 -10.02 -2.03
CA ARG A 18 -1.24 -10.67 -2.60
C ARG A 18 -0.93 -11.25 -3.99
N PRO A 19 0.11 -12.09 -4.16
CA PRO A 19 0.57 -12.49 -5.49
C PRO A 19 -0.47 -13.26 -6.31
N ARG A 20 -1.36 -14.01 -5.64
CA ARG A 20 -2.48 -14.73 -6.27
C ARG A 20 -3.46 -13.84 -7.07
N VAL A 21 -3.50 -12.54 -6.77
CA VAL A 21 -4.31 -11.53 -7.48
C VAL A 21 -3.44 -10.41 -8.05
N ARG A 22 -2.16 -10.71 -8.36
CA ARG A 22 -1.20 -9.72 -8.89
C ARG A 22 -1.09 -8.46 -8.03
N ASN A 23 -1.18 -8.62 -6.72
CA ASN A 23 -1.14 -7.54 -5.74
C ASN A 23 -2.20 -6.45 -5.97
N ALA A 24 -3.36 -6.80 -6.55
CA ALA A 24 -4.49 -5.89 -6.61
C ALA A 24 -4.89 -5.42 -5.19
N VAL A 25 -5.46 -4.24 -5.06
CA VAL A 25 -5.72 -3.59 -3.78
C VAL A 25 -7.22 -3.52 -3.48
N ASP A 26 -7.64 -4.24 -2.43
CA ASP A 26 -8.95 -4.13 -1.81
C ASP A 26 -8.91 -3.16 -0.61
N ALA A 27 -10.02 -3.00 0.11
CA ALA A 27 -10.09 -2.03 1.20
C ALA A 27 -9.16 -2.39 2.37
N ALA A 28 -9.09 -3.68 2.72
CA ALA A 28 -8.23 -4.16 3.80
C ALA A 28 -6.74 -3.98 3.46
N HIS A 29 -6.34 -4.25 2.22
CA HIS A 29 -4.97 -4.06 1.76
C HIS A 29 -4.60 -2.56 1.66
N ALA A 30 -5.54 -1.69 1.26
CA ALA A 30 -5.34 -0.26 1.27
C ALA A 30 -5.10 0.27 2.70
N ALA A 31 -5.91 -0.17 3.68
CA ALA A 31 -5.74 0.19 5.08
C ALA A 31 -4.38 -0.26 5.63
N ALA A 32 -3.97 -1.50 5.37
CA ALA A 32 -2.67 -2.01 5.80
C ALA A 32 -1.49 -1.26 5.16
N LEU A 33 -1.63 -0.80 3.92
CA LEU A 33 -0.61 0.06 3.29
C LEU A 33 -0.53 1.42 3.95
N THR A 34 -1.68 2.06 4.24
CA THR A 34 -1.70 3.34 4.94
C THR A 34 -1.02 3.22 6.30
N GLU A 35 -1.38 2.20 7.09
CA GLU A 35 -0.78 1.94 8.40
C GLU A 35 0.75 1.76 8.30
N ALA A 36 1.24 1.01 7.30
CA ALA A 36 2.67 0.80 7.12
C ALA A 36 3.44 2.11 6.81
N PHE A 37 2.83 3.02 6.06
CA PHE A 37 3.46 4.31 5.72
C PHE A 37 3.31 5.35 6.82
N GLU A 38 2.21 5.34 7.58
CA GLU A 38 2.08 6.15 8.81
C GLU A 38 3.10 5.71 9.87
N ALA A 39 3.32 4.39 10.00
CA ALA A 39 4.34 3.86 10.90
C ALA A 39 5.78 4.21 10.44
N PHE A 40 6.03 4.28 9.13
CA PHE A 40 7.30 4.77 8.59
C PHE A 40 7.51 6.26 8.88
N ASP A 41 6.47 7.08 8.67
CA ASP A 41 6.51 8.53 8.91
C ASP A 41 6.79 8.89 10.37
N ALA A 42 6.27 8.08 11.30
CA ALA A 42 6.45 8.26 12.73
C ALA A 42 7.76 7.67 13.29
N ASP A 43 8.58 7.01 12.46
CA ASP A 43 9.83 6.37 12.88
C ASP A 43 11.01 7.32 12.65
N ASP A 44 11.46 8.00 13.72
CA ASP A 44 12.59 8.95 13.69
C ASP A 44 13.92 8.31 13.22
N ASP A 45 14.05 6.98 13.29
CA ASP A 45 15.22 6.25 12.82
C ASP A 45 15.12 5.85 11.32
N ALA A 46 13.93 6.00 10.71
CA ALA A 46 13.69 5.65 9.31
C ALA A 46 14.00 6.82 8.37
N ALA A 47 14.75 6.54 7.30
CA ALA A 47 15.14 7.54 6.29
C ALA A 47 14.52 7.28 4.91
N VAL A 48 14.27 6.01 4.56
CA VAL A 48 13.78 5.63 3.23
C VAL A 48 12.78 4.48 3.31
N ALA A 49 11.63 4.63 2.65
CA ALA A 49 10.70 3.54 2.40
C ALA A 49 10.85 2.98 0.97
N VAL A 50 10.95 1.66 0.85
CA VAL A 50 10.93 0.94 -0.44
C VAL A 50 9.63 0.17 -0.55
N LEU A 51 8.77 0.55 -1.50
CA LEU A 51 7.56 -0.19 -1.82
C LEU A 51 7.78 -1.13 -3.01
N HIS A 52 7.52 -2.43 -2.84
CA HIS A 52 7.56 -3.37 -3.94
C HIS A 52 6.51 -4.48 -3.82
N GLY A 53 6.31 -5.26 -4.89
CA GLY A 53 5.38 -6.37 -4.90
C GLY A 53 6.06 -7.75 -4.81
N ARG A 54 5.45 -8.67 -4.08
CA ARG A 54 5.83 -10.09 -4.09
C ARG A 54 5.30 -10.78 -5.34
N GLY A 55 6.01 -11.78 -5.84
CA GLY A 55 5.54 -12.64 -6.94
C GLY A 55 5.88 -12.17 -8.35
N GLY A 56 6.86 -11.26 -8.52
CA GLY A 56 7.39 -10.86 -9.83
C GLY A 56 6.61 -9.76 -10.54
N HIS A 57 5.61 -9.16 -9.88
CA HIS A 57 4.84 -8.02 -10.36
C HIS A 57 4.68 -7.00 -9.22
N PHE A 58 4.58 -5.72 -9.56
CA PHE A 58 4.33 -4.66 -8.58
C PHE A 58 2.88 -4.72 -8.06
N CYS A 59 1.93 -4.21 -8.84
CA CYS A 59 0.52 -4.09 -8.49
C CYS A 59 -0.35 -4.01 -9.75
N ALA A 60 -1.50 -4.70 -9.75
CA ALA A 60 -2.48 -4.64 -10.83
C ALA A 60 -3.49 -3.47 -10.71
N GLY A 61 -3.36 -2.62 -9.68
CA GLY A 61 -4.29 -1.52 -9.38
C GLY A 61 -5.40 -1.95 -8.41
N ALA A 62 -6.58 -1.32 -8.53
CA ALA A 62 -7.73 -1.65 -7.69
C ALA A 62 -8.21 -3.09 -7.93
N ASP A 63 -8.60 -3.79 -6.86
CA ASP A 63 -9.21 -5.11 -6.96
C ASP A 63 -10.61 -4.97 -7.57
N LEU A 64 -10.76 -5.39 -8.84
CA LEU A 64 -12.00 -5.24 -9.60
C LEU A 64 -13.19 -5.97 -8.95
N LYS A 65 -12.94 -7.03 -8.16
CA LYS A 65 -14.02 -7.71 -7.43
C LYS A 65 -14.51 -6.86 -6.27
N ALA A 66 -13.59 -6.22 -5.54
CA ALA A 66 -13.92 -5.29 -4.46
C ALA A 66 -14.60 -4.01 -4.98
N VAL A 67 -14.23 -3.56 -6.18
CA VAL A 67 -14.93 -2.45 -6.86
C VAL A 67 -16.35 -2.87 -7.26
N ALA A 68 -16.51 -4.05 -7.86
CA ALA A 68 -17.81 -4.56 -8.29
C ALA A 68 -18.77 -4.83 -7.12
N SER A 69 -18.25 -5.21 -5.94
CA SER A 69 -19.04 -5.39 -4.71
C SER A 69 -19.39 -4.07 -4.01
N GLY A 70 -18.79 -2.95 -4.42
CA GLY A 70 -18.95 -1.65 -3.78
C GLY A 70 -18.14 -1.47 -2.50
N GLU A 71 -17.29 -2.44 -2.14
CA GLU A 71 -16.37 -2.37 -1.00
C GLU A 71 -15.34 -1.27 -1.19
N VAL A 72 -14.80 -1.14 -2.41
CA VAL A 72 -13.86 -0.09 -2.79
C VAL A 72 -14.53 0.88 -3.76
N ARG A 73 -14.52 2.17 -3.43
CA ARG A 73 -14.92 3.23 -4.34
C ARG A 73 -13.68 3.90 -4.90
N VAL A 74 -13.51 3.84 -6.23
CA VAL A 74 -12.45 4.57 -6.92
C VAL A 74 -12.87 6.03 -7.01
N GLY A 75 -12.24 6.90 -6.21
CA GLY A 75 -12.46 8.34 -6.26
C GLY A 75 -11.98 8.96 -7.57
N ALA A 76 -12.45 10.19 -7.88
CA ALA A 76 -11.97 10.93 -9.02
C ALA A 76 -10.46 11.23 -8.89
N PRO A 77 -9.73 11.39 -10.01
CA PRO A 77 -8.34 11.82 -9.98
C PRO A 77 -8.16 13.09 -9.13
N GLY A 78 -7.15 13.10 -8.26
CA GLY A 78 -6.82 14.25 -7.41
C GLY A 78 -7.66 14.41 -6.13
N GLN A 79 -8.60 13.51 -5.84
CA GLN A 79 -9.43 13.59 -4.63
C GLN A 79 -9.02 12.57 -3.55
N GLY A 80 -8.82 13.07 -2.32
CA GLY A 80 -8.63 12.28 -1.11
C GLY A 80 -7.41 11.35 -1.10
N PRO A 81 -7.23 10.55 -0.04
CA PRO A 81 -6.20 9.52 0.01
C PRO A 81 -6.36 8.57 -1.19
N ALA A 82 -5.26 8.17 -1.81
CA ALA A 82 -5.32 7.20 -2.89
C ALA A 82 -5.54 5.79 -2.33
N ALA A 83 -6.19 4.94 -3.12
CA ALA A 83 -6.37 3.52 -2.78
C ALA A 83 -5.02 2.80 -2.59
N MET A 84 -3.94 3.29 -3.22
CA MET A 84 -2.57 2.85 -3.01
C MET A 84 -1.88 3.72 -1.95
N GLY A 85 -2.42 3.74 -0.72
CA GLY A 85 -1.91 4.43 0.48
C GLY A 85 -0.92 5.59 0.23
N PRO A 86 0.39 5.31 0.10
CA PRO A 86 1.45 6.30 -0.06
C PRO A 86 1.33 7.23 -1.28
N THR A 87 0.61 6.85 -2.33
CA THR A 87 0.57 7.59 -3.60
C THR A 87 -0.05 8.99 -3.51
N ARG A 88 -0.67 9.35 -2.37
CA ARG A 88 -1.17 10.71 -2.07
C ARG A 88 -0.91 11.16 -0.62
N MET A 89 -0.03 10.48 0.10
CA MET A 89 0.36 10.90 1.45
C MET A 89 1.41 12.01 1.35
N LEU A 90 1.32 13.01 2.21
CA LEU A 90 2.42 13.92 2.50
C LEU A 90 3.03 13.42 3.81
N LEU A 91 4.29 12.99 3.73
CA LEU A 91 5.11 12.53 4.85
C LEU A 91 5.92 13.73 5.39
N GLY A 92 6.11 13.79 6.70
CA GLY A 92 6.51 14.98 7.47
C GLY A 92 7.98 15.03 7.86
#